data_AF-A0A9W8ETN8-F1
#
_entry.id   AF-A0A9W8ETN8-F1
#
_cell.length_a   1.000
_cell.length_b   1.000
_cell.length_c   1.000
_cell.angle_alpha   90.00
_cell.angle_beta   90.00
_cell.angle_gamma   90.00
#
_symmetry.space_group_name_H-M   'P 1'
#
loop_
_entity.id
_entity.type
_entity.pdbx_description
1 polymer ?
#
loop_
_entity_poly.entity_id
_entity_poly.type
_entity_poly.pdbx_seq_one_letter_code
_entity_poly.pdbx_strand_id
1 'polypeptide(L)'
;MAINVERTEQFMEILRESSTKLVVVDFYSETCPPCLVVDRILTELARQYPLVAFYKVNIKNFSEVAMQCRITATPTLQFFRNGRSVREVKGANRTAIVDAIDACLRDASTERATAFGVVGHSDLTSCVLKTQSECLNQNDDHPLENIFDDTDSCLESDVDEQLILHVAFNQAIKLHSIMIKASGEQAPKSIKLFVNRTDVGFDDAESAEATQEIEMSNDVYEKGGVVNLRYVRFQNVNSLTIFVADNLGDDDVTSITQLAFIGTAINGANVSDIKQDDHSH
;
A
#
# COMPACT_ATOMS: atom_id res chain seq x y z
N MET A 1 17.59 10.00 1.83
CA MET A 1 18.60 10.48 0.87
C MET A 1 18.80 9.37 -0.15
N ALA A 2 19.02 9.70 -1.42
CA ALA A 2 19.24 8.66 -2.43
C ALA A 2 20.58 7.94 -2.19
N ILE A 3 20.59 6.62 -2.36
CA ILE A 3 21.74 5.77 -2.08
C ILE A 3 22.61 5.65 -3.34
N ASN A 4 23.91 5.87 -3.22
CA ASN A 4 24.83 5.68 -4.35
C ASN A 4 25.06 4.19 -4.59
N VAL A 5 25.03 3.80 -5.86
CA VAL A 5 25.48 2.49 -6.30
C VAL A 5 27.00 2.49 -6.37
N GLU A 6 27.62 1.54 -5.67
CA GLU A 6 29.08 1.42 -5.55
C GLU A 6 29.65 0.20 -6.28
N ARG A 7 28.82 -0.80 -6.61
CA ARG A 7 29.20 -2.01 -7.36
C ARG A 7 28.06 -2.50 -8.25
N THR A 8 28.39 -3.22 -9.33
CA THR A 8 27.40 -3.71 -10.30
C THR A 8 26.39 -4.68 -9.68
N GLU A 9 26.83 -5.54 -8.75
CA GLU A 9 25.97 -6.51 -8.06
C GLU A 9 24.87 -5.81 -7.27
N GLN A 10 25.18 -4.65 -6.68
CA GLN A 10 24.21 -3.83 -5.97
C GLN A 10 23.08 -3.35 -6.89
N PHE A 11 23.36 -3.09 -8.17
CA PHE A 11 22.30 -2.75 -9.12
C PHE A 11 21.33 -3.92 -9.35
N MET A 12 21.84 -5.16 -9.38
CA MET A 12 20.98 -6.36 -9.48
C MET A 12 20.13 -6.56 -8.22
N GLU A 13 20.67 -6.25 -7.05
CA GLU A 13 19.92 -6.25 -5.78
C GLU A 13 18.80 -5.20 -5.80
N ILE A 14 19.10 -3.99 -6.29
CA ILE A 14 18.12 -2.91 -6.47
C ILE A 14 16.98 -3.35 -7.42
N LEU A 15 17.29 -4.06 -8.50
CA LEU A 15 16.27 -4.61 -9.40
C LEU A 15 15.40 -5.67 -8.70
N ARG A 16 15.98 -6.51 -7.83
CA ARG A 16 15.20 -7.48 -7.03
C ARG A 16 14.31 -6.78 -6.02
N GLU A 17 14.82 -5.77 -5.33
CA GLU A 17 14.08 -4.95 -4.37
C GLU A 17 12.82 -4.31 -5.00
N SER A 18 12.87 -4.03 -6.30
CA SER A 18 11.72 -3.46 -7.01
C SER A 18 10.50 -4.41 -7.14
N SER A 19 10.59 -5.66 -6.67
CA SER A 19 9.42 -6.56 -6.57
C SER A 19 8.46 -6.16 -5.46
N THR A 20 8.95 -5.56 -4.38
CA THR A 20 8.13 -5.21 -3.21
C THR A 20 7.84 -3.71 -3.12
N LYS A 21 8.73 -2.86 -3.65
CA LYS A 21 8.60 -1.39 -3.60
C LYS A 21 8.90 -0.73 -4.94
N LEU A 22 8.50 0.52 -5.10
CA LEU A 22 8.90 1.32 -6.25
C LEU A 22 10.35 1.74 -6.07
N VAL A 23 11.16 1.52 -7.09
CA VAL A 23 12.57 1.90 -7.10
C VAL A 23 12.77 3.01 -8.13
N VAL A 24 13.35 4.14 -7.73
CA VAL A 24 13.68 5.26 -8.61
C VAL A 24 15.19 5.39 -8.69
N VAL A 25 15.74 5.25 -9.89
CA VAL A 25 17.19 5.33 -10.14
C VAL A 25 17.50 6.58 -10.95
N ASP A 26 18.27 7.51 -10.38
CA ASP A 26 18.86 8.64 -11.09
C ASP A 26 20.20 8.26 -11.72
N PHE A 27 20.22 8.23 -13.05
CA PHE A 27 21.43 8.08 -13.83
C PHE A 27 22.05 9.46 -14.06
N TYR A 28 23.17 9.71 -13.37
CA TYR A 28 23.79 11.02 -13.28
C TYR A 28 25.26 11.01 -13.71
N SER A 29 25.83 12.21 -13.85
CA SER A 29 27.27 12.41 -13.99
C SER A 29 27.74 13.55 -13.07
N GLU A 30 28.97 13.49 -12.58
CA GLU A 30 29.56 14.56 -11.75
C GLU A 30 29.75 15.88 -12.51
N THR A 31 29.88 15.81 -13.84
CA THR A 31 30.06 16.98 -14.72
C THR A 31 28.74 17.48 -15.31
N CYS A 32 27.62 17.30 -14.59
CA CYS A 32 26.27 17.64 -15.03
C CYS A 32 25.61 18.58 -14.02
N PRO A 33 25.56 19.91 -14.29
CA PRO A 33 24.92 20.85 -13.38
C PRO A 33 23.43 20.56 -13.09
N PRO A 34 22.59 20.16 -14.08
CA PRO A 34 21.20 19.77 -13.80
C PRO A 34 21.07 18.56 -12.87
N CYS A 35 22.07 17.68 -12.81
CA CYS A 35 22.07 16.54 -11.91
C CYS A 35 22.16 16.94 -10.44
N LEU A 36 22.80 18.09 -10.11
CA LEU A 36 22.80 18.64 -8.75
C LEU A 36 21.41 19.11 -8.31
N VAL A 37 20.56 19.53 -9.26
CA VAL A 37 19.16 19.90 -8.99
C VAL A 37 18.34 18.65 -8.66
N VAL A 38 18.51 17.58 -9.45
CA VAL A 38 17.84 16.29 -9.19
C VAL A 38 18.24 15.71 -7.84
N ASP A 39 19.51 15.79 -7.45
CA ASP A 39 19.98 15.31 -6.14
C ASP A 39 19.23 15.96 -4.96
N ARG A 40 19.00 17.27 -5.03
CA ARG A 40 18.22 18.01 -4.02
C ARG A 40 16.75 17.58 -4.03
N ILE A 41 16.15 17.47 -5.23
CA ILE A 41 14.77 17.00 -5.40
C ILE A 41 14.61 15.61 -4.77
N LEU A 42 15.48 14.65 -5.11
CA LEU A 42 15.38 13.29 -4.59
C LEU A 42 15.60 13.21 -3.07
N THR A 43 16.41 14.11 -2.50
CA THR A 43 16.57 14.21 -1.04
C THR A 43 15.27 14.63 -0.35
N GLU A 44 14.54 15.58 -0.94
CA GLU A 44 13.21 15.98 -0.44
C GLU A 44 12.17 14.88 -0.65
N LEU A 45 12.11 14.30 -1.85
CA LEU A 45 11.13 13.27 -2.20
C LEU A 45 11.33 11.99 -1.39
N ALA A 46 12.57 11.60 -1.07
CA ALA A 46 12.84 10.46 -0.20
C ALA A 46 12.25 10.62 1.22
N ARG A 47 11.98 11.85 1.67
CA ARG A 47 11.27 12.09 2.93
C ARG A 47 9.76 12.05 2.77
N GLN A 48 9.26 12.46 1.60
CA GLN A 48 7.82 12.48 1.29
C GLN A 48 7.28 11.09 0.91
N TYR A 49 8.12 10.24 0.33
CA TYR A 49 7.77 8.90 -0.14
C TYR A 49 8.62 7.84 0.57
N PRO A 50 8.38 7.56 1.86
CA PRO A 50 9.20 6.61 2.63
C PRO A 50 9.13 5.17 2.10
N LEU A 51 8.08 4.83 1.34
CA LEU A 51 7.89 3.53 0.71
C LEU A 51 8.54 3.42 -0.70
N VAL A 52 9.16 4.50 -1.19
CA VAL A 52 9.88 4.52 -2.48
C VAL A 52 11.37 4.52 -2.20
N ALA A 53 12.11 3.60 -2.82
CA ALA A 53 13.56 3.56 -2.71
C ALA A 53 14.19 4.43 -3.81
N PHE A 54 15.14 5.27 -3.42
CA PHE A 54 15.83 6.19 -4.32
C PHE A 54 17.31 5.82 -4.40
N TYR A 55 17.80 5.62 -5.62
CA TYR A 55 19.19 5.26 -5.90
C TYR A 55 19.80 6.19 -6.94
N LYS A 56 21.13 6.27 -6.95
CA LYS A 56 21.90 7.03 -7.92
C LYS A 56 22.99 6.18 -8.54
N VAL A 57 23.08 6.21 -9.87
CA VAL A 57 24.09 5.50 -10.66
C VAL A 57 24.91 6.52 -11.44
N ASN A 58 26.22 6.58 -11.17
CA ASN A 58 27.13 7.38 -11.96
C ASN A 58 27.42 6.66 -13.29
N ILE A 59 26.98 7.25 -14.41
CA ILE A 59 27.08 6.61 -15.73
C ILE A 59 28.51 6.42 -16.25
N LYS A 60 29.49 7.17 -15.70
CA LYS A 60 30.91 7.02 -16.06
C LYS A 60 31.53 5.82 -15.32
N ASN A 61 31.14 5.62 -14.06
CA ASN A 61 31.65 4.52 -13.24
C ASN A 61 30.96 3.18 -13.59
N PHE A 62 29.70 3.23 -14.01
CA PHE A 62 28.88 2.06 -14.35
C PHE A 62 28.37 2.13 -15.79
N SER A 63 29.28 2.25 -16.75
CA SER A 63 28.92 2.43 -18.17
C SER A 63 28.15 1.25 -18.76
N GLU A 64 28.43 0.01 -18.32
CA GLU A 64 27.70 -1.18 -18.77
C GLU A 64 26.25 -1.16 -18.27
N VAL A 65 26.03 -0.82 -17.00
CA VAL A 65 24.68 -0.65 -16.43
C VAL A 65 23.92 0.46 -17.17
N ALA A 66 24.56 1.60 -17.41
CA ALA A 66 23.96 2.71 -18.15
C ALA A 66 23.60 2.31 -19.59
N MET A 67 24.44 1.52 -20.26
CA MET A 67 24.17 1.00 -21.61
C MET A 67 23.00 0.01 -21.60
N GLN A 68 22.97 -0.94 -20.65
CA GLN A 68 21.87 -1.90 -20.51
C GLN A 68 20.53 -1.20 -20.23
N CYS A 69 20.55 -0.14 -19.42
CA CYS A 69 19.40 0.71 -19.14
C CYS A 69 19.11 1.72 -20.26
N ARG A 70 19.87 1.69 -21.37
CA ARG A 70 19.70 2.55 -22.56
C ARG A 70 19.77 4.06 -22.25
N ILE A 71 20.61 4.44 -21.29
CA ILE A 71 20.77 5.83 -20.89
C ILE A 71 21.49 6.61 -21.98
N THR A 72 20.85 7.67 -22.46
CA THR A 72 21.33 8.51 -23.58
C THR A 72 21.64 9.95 -23.18
N ALA A 73 21.19 10.38 -22.00
CA ALA A 73 21.42 11.72 -21.47
C ALA A 73 21.41 11.68 -19.93
N THR A 74 22.00 12.69 -19.29
CA THR A 74 21.93 12.88 -17.83
C THR A 74 21.35 14.26 -17.49
N PRO A 75 20.56 14.38 -16.40
CA PRO A 75 20.03 13.28 -15.60
C PRO A 75 18.91 12.54 -16.35
N THR A 76 18.83 11.23 -16.15
CA THR A 76 17.68 10.41 -16.55
C THR A 76 17.25 9.59 -15.33
N LEU A 77 16.00 9.72 -14.92
CA LEU A 77 15.42 8.92 -13.86
C LEU A 77 14.61 7.79 -14.48
N GLN A 78 14.91 6.54 -14.09
CA GLN A 78 14.10 5.39 -14.43
C GLN A 78 13.42 4.82 -13.19
N PHE A 79 12.16 4.43 -13.36
CA PHE A 79 11.29 3.91 -12.34
C PHE A 79 11.18 2.40 -12.55
N PHE A 80 11.52 1.60 -11.56
CA PHE A 80 11.59 0.15 -11.64
C PHE A 80 10.53 -0.49 -10.76
N ARG A 81 9.87 -1.51 -11.32
CA ARG A 81 8.99 -2.46 -10.64
C ARG A 81 9.23 -3.84 -11.22
N ASN A 82 9.28 -4.88 -10.38
CA ASN A 82 9.47 -6.27 -10.79
C ASN A 82 10.68 -6.47 -11.73
N GLY A 83 11.78 -5.76 -11.45
CA GLY A 83 13.02 -5.80 -12.22
C GLY A 83 12.96 -5.10 -13.58
N ARG A 84 11.87 -4.39 -13.92
CA ARG A 84 11.67 -3.74 -15.22
C ARG A 84 11.48 -2.24 -15.05
N SER A 85 12.03 -1.48 -16.00
CA SER A 85 11.75 -0.04 -16.10
C SER A 85 10.31 0.14 -16.58
N VAL A 86 9.47 0.75 -15.75
CA VAL A 86 8.04 1.02 -16.03
C VAL A 86 7.79 2.46 -16.47
N ARG A 87 8.72 3.38 -16.18
CA ARG A 87 8.62 4.80 -16.55
C ARG A 87 10.01 5.43 -16.61
N GLU A 88 10.15 6.50 -17.39
CA GLU A 88 11.37 7.29 -17.50
C GLU A 88 11.04 8.79 -17.50
N VAL A 89 11.87 9.58 -16.82
CA VAL A 89 11.85 11.05 -16.85
C VAL A 89 13.25 11.54 -17.17
N LYS A 90 13.40 12.33 -18.24
CA LYS A 90 14.67 12.96 -18.61
C LYS A 90 14.72 14.40 -18.13
N GLY A 91 15.89 14.82 -17.64
CA GLY A 91 16.15 16.18 -17.18
C GLY A 91 15.68 16.47 -15.75
N ALA A 92 15.95 17.68 -15.29
CA ALA A 92 15.70 18.12 -13.92
C ALA A 92 14.32 18.79 -13.79
N ASN A 93 13.24 18.01 -13.90
CA ASN A 93 11.87 18.50 -13.77
C ASN A 93 11.18 17.88 -12.55
N ARG A 94 11.06 18.64 -11.46
CA ARG A 94 10.45 18.17 -10.20
C ARG A 94 9.02 17.67 -10.40
N THR A 95 8.19 18.43 -11.11
CA THR A 95 6.78 18.08 -11.35
C THR A 95 6.67 16.76 -12.09
N ALA A 96 7.43 16.60 -13.18
CA ALA A 96 7.42 15.36 -13.95
C ALA A 96 7.89 14.14 -13.13
N ILE A 97 8.86 14.33 -12.21
CA ILE A 97 9.32 13.27 -11.30
C ILE A 97 8.21 12.89 -10.32
N VAL A 98 7.55 13.86 -9.68
CA VAL A 98 6.44 13.62 -8.75
C VAL A 98 5.28 12.92 -9.45
N ASP A 99 4.85 13.44 -10.59
CA ASP A 99 3.75 12.86 -11.37
C ASP A 99 4.05 11.40 -11.77
N ALA A 100 5.32 11.11 -12.09
CA ALA A 100 5.78 9.76 -12.40
C ALA A 100 5.77 8.83 -11.18
N ILE A 101 6.19 9.29 -10.00
CA ILE A 101 6.08 8.53 -8.74
C ILE A 101 4.61 8.22 -8.48
N ASP A 102 3.76 9.24 -8.46
CA ASP A 102 2.34 9.09 -8.12
C ASP A 102 1.61 8.18 -9.10
N ALA A 103 1.91 8.30 -10.41
CA ALA A 103 1.36 7.39 -11.41
C ALA A 103 1.78 5.95 -11.14
N CYS A 104 3.07 5.69 -10.90
CA CYS A 104 3.54 4.34 -10.62
C CYS A 104 2.96 3.74 -9.32
N LEU A 105 2.71 4.56 -8.29
CA LEU A 105 2.05 4.11 -7.07
C LEU A 105 0.56 3.80 -7.30
N ARG A 106 -0.15 4.65 -8.07
CA ARG A 106 -1.55 4.39 -8.47
C ARG A 106 -1.68 3.14 -9.34
N ASP A 107 -0.81 2.98 -10.33
CA ASP A 107 -0.78 1.80 -11.21
C ASP A 107 -0.63 0.53 -10.37
N ALA A 108 0.34 0.50 -9.44
CA ALA A 108 0.55 -0.65 -8.55
C ALA A 108 -0.66 -0.95 -7.64
N SER A 109 -1.29 0.09 -7.06
CA SER A 109 -2.49 -0.11 -6.24
C SER A 109 -3.67 -0.69 -7.03
N THR A 110 -3.80 -0.30 -8.31
CA THR A 110 -4.86 -0.79 -9.21
C THR A 110 -4.58 -2.22 -9.67
N GLU A 111 -3.31 -2.54 -9.95
CA GLU A 111 -2.87 -3.91 -10.27
C GLU A 111 -3.12 -4.87 -9.11
N ARG A 112 -2.84 -4.48 -7.85
CA ARG A 112 -3.14 -5.32 -6.67
C ARG A 112 -4.64 -5.56 -6.50
N ALA A 113 -5.47 -4.52 -6.58
CA ALA A 113 -6.92 -4.69 -6.54
C ALA A 113 -7.43 -5.63 -7.66
N THR A 114 -6.88 -5.50 -8.86
CA THR A 114 -7.19 -6.39 -9.99
C THR A 114 -6.73 -7.83 -9.74
N ALA A 115 -5.58 -8.02 -9.09
CA ALA A 115 -5.10 -9.35 -8.67
C ALA A 115 -6.02 -10.01 -7.63
N PHE A 116 -6.72 -9.22 -6.81
CA PHE A 116 -7.81 -9.69 -5.96
C PHE A 116 -9.14 -9.87 -6.71
N GLY A 117 -9.18 -9.67 -8.03
CA GLY A 117 -10.39 -9.80 -8.84
C GLY A 117 -11.31 -8.57 -8.81
N VAL A 118 -10.88 -7.44 -8.26
CA VAL A 118 -11.67 -6.21 -8.16
C VAL A 118 -11.18 -5.16 -9.15
N VAL A 119 -11.82 -5.11 -10.32
CA VAL A 119 -11.46 -4.19 -11.41
C VAL A 119 -12.08 -2.80 -11.19
N GLY A 120 -11.32 -1.75 -11.54
CA GLY A 120 -11.79 -0.36 -11.48
C GLY A 120 -11.64 0.31 -10.11
N HIS A 121 -11.02 -0.39 -9.16
CA HIS A 121 -10.70 0.13 -7.83
C HIS A 121 -9.19 0.02 -7.54
N SER A 122 -8.77 0.60 -6.43
CA SER A 122 -7.38 0.56 -5.97
C SER A 122 -7.29 -0.10 -4.60
N ASP A 123 -6.17 -0.79 -4.36
CA ASP A 123 -5.76 -1.26 -3.04
C ASP A 123 -5.26 -0.07 -2.19
N LEU A 124 -5.98 0.21 -1.11
CA LEU A 124 -5.78 1.32 -0.19
C LEU A 124 -5.05 0.89 1.09
N THR A 125 -4.46 -0.30 1.13
CA THR A 125 -3.72 -0.79 2.31
C THR A 125 -2.54 0.12 2.66
N SER A 126 -1.96 0.81 1.66
CA SER A 126 -0.95 1.85 1.88
C SER A 126 -1.47 3.10 2.62
N CYS A 127 -2.78 3.32 2.68
CA CYS A 127 -3.40 4.39 3.46
C CYS A 127 -3.53 4.04 4.95
N VAL A 128 -3.30 2.80 5.35
CA VAL A 128 -3.39 2.37 6.75
C VAL A 128 -2.30 3.05 7.59
N LEU A 129 -2.70 3.71 8.67
CA LEU A 129 -1.82 4.24 9.71
C LEU A 129 -1.52 3.15 10.72
N LYS A 130 -0.50 2.32 10.46
CA LYS A 130 -0.09 1.22 11.35
C LYS A 130 0.14 1.68 12.79
N THR A 131 0.74 2.86 13.00
CA THR A 131 1.01 3.41 14.33
C THR A 131 -0.23 3.90 15.09
N GLN A 132 -1.38 4.01 14.43
CA GLN A 132 -2.68 4.38 15.02
C GLN A 132 -3.70 3.24 14.88
N SER A 133 -3.23 2.06 14.47
CA SER A 133 -4.04 0.85 14.39
C SER A 133 -3.62 -0.08 15.51
N GLU A 134 -4.57 -0.81 16.06
CA GLU A 134 -4.34 -1.75 17.15
C GLU A 134 -5.22 -2.98 16.98
N CYS A 135 -4.80 -4.09 17.58
CA CYS A 135 -5.58 -5.32 17.61
C CYS A 135 -5.72 -5.79 19.05
N LEU A 136 -6.95 -6.03 19.47
CA LEU A 136 -7.26 -6.63 20.76
C LEU A 136 -7.23 -8.15 20.61
N ASN A 137 -6.69 -8.82 21.64
CA ASN A 137 -6.47 -10.27 21.68
C ASN A 137 -5.48 -10.80 20.61
N GLN A 138 -4.56 -9.97 20.11
CA GLN A 138 -3.49 -10.47 19.24
C GLN A 138 -2.44 -11.23 20.04
N ASN A 139 -1.86 -12.27 19.43
CA ASN A 139 -0.65 -12.92 19.89
C ASN A 139 0.58 -12.00 19.65
N ASP A 140 1.44 -11.85 20.65
CA ASP A 140 2.64 -11.00 20.60
C ASP A 140 3.64 -11.41 19.50
N ASP A 141 3.71 -12.70 19.16
CA ASP A 141 4.57 -13.24 18.10
C ASP A 141 3.95 -13.07 16.69
N HIS A 142 2.64 -12.84 16.65
CA HIS A 142 1.85 -12.73 15.41
C HIS A 142 0.96 -11.47 15.42
N PRO A 143 1.56 -10.26 15.43
CA PRO A 143 0.82 -9.00 15.58
C PRO A 143 0.11 -8.53 14.31
N LEU A 144 -0.79 -7.54 14.48
CA LEU A 144 -1.57 -6.90 13.42
C LEU A 144 -0.76 -6.40 12.22
N GLU A 145 0.46 -5.94 12.44
CA GLU A 145 1.28 -5.38 11.37
C GLU A 145 1.63 -6.40 10.26
N ASN A 146 1.59 -7.69 10.57
CA ASN A 146 1.94 -8.77 9.66
C ASN A 146 1.00 -8.88 8.46
N ILE A 147 -0.26 -8.47 8.59
CA ILE A 147 -1.29 -8.75 7.57
C ILE A 147 -1.49 -7.63 6.55
N PHE A 148 -0.87 -6.46 6.72
CA PHE A 148 -1.00 -5.35 5.76
C PHE A 148 -0.02 -5.46 4.58
N ASP A 149 1.06 -6.21 4.76
CA ASP A 149 2.10 -6.39 3.75
C ASP A 149 2.02 -7.80 3.16
N ASP A 150 2.54 -7.98 1.95
CA ASP A 150 2.59 -9.29 1.28
C ASP A 150 3.77 -10.10 1.84
N THR A 151 3.61 -10.62 3.06
CA THR A 151 4.61 -11.41 3.76
C THR A 151 4.08 -12.81 4.06
N ASP A 152 4.97 -13.76 4.38
CA ASP A 152 4.59 -15.11 4.82
C ASP A 152 4.21 -15.15 6.32
N SER A 153 3.94 -13.99 6.94
CA SER A 153 3.57 -13.85 8.35
C SER A 153 2.04 -13.77 8.52
N CYS A 154 1.56 -13.93 9.75
CA CYS A 154 0.14 -13.87 10.08
C CYS A 154 -0.13 -12.99 11.31
N LEU A 155 -1.38 -12.54 11.42
CA LEU A 155 -2.02 -12.15 12.67
C LEU A 155 -2.67 -13.39 13.26
N GLU A 156 -2.50 -13.60 14.55
CA GLU A 156 -3.11 -14.71 15.29
C GLU A 156 -3.76 -14.19 16.58
N SER A 157 -4.85 -14.81 17.01
CA SER A 157 -5.43 -14.54 18.33
C SER A 157 -4.69 -15.25 19.46
N ASP A 158 -4.72 -14.70 20.68
CA ASP A 158 -3.94 -15.22 21.81
C ASP A 158 -4.76 -16.12 22.75
N VAL A 159 -5.87 -15.59 23.28
CA VAL A 159 -6.62 -16.27 24.36
C VAL A 159 -7.72 -17.19 23.83
N ASP A 160 -8.42 -16.73 22.81
CA ASP A 160 -9.58 -17.38 22.19
C ASP A 160 -9.67 -16.95 20.72
N GLU A 161 -10.68 -17.41 19.99
CA GLU A 161 -10.83 -17.18 18.55
C GLU A 161 -11.23 -15.74 18.19
N GLN A 162 -11.59 -14.90 19.16
CA GLN A 162 -12.08 -13.57 18.90
C GLN A 162 -10.95 -12.57 18.65
N LEU A 163 -11.14 -11.68 17.69
CA LEU A 163 -10.20 -10.58 17.41
C LEU A 163 -10.97 -9.28 17.18
N ILE A 164 -10.42 -8.16 17.65
CA ILE A 164 -10.89 -6.82 17.25
C ILE A 164 -9.74 -6.06 16.65
N LEU A 165 -9.83 -5.74 15.36
CA LEU A 165 -8.85 -4.94 14.64
C LEU A 165 -9.40 -3.52 14.49
N HIS A 166 -8.78 -2.56 15.16
CA HIS A 166 -9.04 -1.14 14.96
C HIS A 166 -8.05 -0.59 13.93
N VAL A 167 -8.52 -0.33 12.71
CA VAL A 167 -7.68 0.13 11.60
C VAL A 167 -7.96 1.60 11.30
N ALA A 168 -6.93 2.44 11.40
CA ALA A 168 -7.00 3.85 11.07
C ALA A 168 -6.42 4.14 9.69
N PHE A 169 -6.96 5.14 8.98
CA PHE A 169 -6.46 5.57 7.67
C PHE A 169 -5.90 7.00 7.73
N ASN A 170 -4.86 7.28 6.94
CA ASN A 170 -4.22 8.60 6.87
C ASN A 170 -5.02 9.66 6.10
N GLN A 171 -6.07 9.21 5.42
CA GLN A 171 -7.05 10.04 4.74
C GLN A 171 -8.38 9.29 4.72
N ALA A 172 -9.48 10.02 4.57
CA ALA A 172 -10.77 9.41 4.38
C ALA A 172 -10.80 8.59 3.09
N ILE A 173 -11.47 7.44 3.12
CA ILE A 173 -11.60 6.55 1.96
C ILE A 173 -13.05 6.15 1.72
N LYS A 174 -13.34 5.72 0.50
CA LYS A 174 -14.57 5.03 0.12
C LYS A 174 -14.26 3.55 -0.06
N LEU A 175 -14.77 2.68 0.82
CA LEU A 175 -14.52 1.24 0.72
C LEU A 175 -15.58 0.58 -0.16
N HIS A 176 -15.11 -0.12 -1.19
CA HIS A 176 -15.91 -0.97 -2.06
C HIS A 176 -15.92 -2.41 -1.57
N SER A 177 -14.73 -2.94 -1.24
CA SER A 177 -14.55 -4.30 -0.74
C SER A 177 -13.46 -4.35 0.32
N ILE A 178 -13.45 -5.43 1.09
CA ILE A 178 -12.26 -5.88 1.83
C ILE A 178 -11.82 -7.24 1.28
N MET A 179 -10.55 -7.54 1.41
CA MET A 179 -9.99 -8.87 1.13
C MET A 179 -9.35 -9.39 2.40
N ILE A 180 -9.77 -10.59 2.80
CA ILE A 180 -9.21 -11.31 3.95
C ILE A 180 -8.68 -12.64 3.46
N LYS A 181 -7.37 -12.83 3.52
CA LYS A 181 -6.73 -14.09 3.19
C LYS A 181 -6.48 -14.86 4.48
N ALA A 182 -7.12 -16.02 4.59
CA ALA A 182 -6.93 -16.98 5.65
C ALA A 182 -7.20 -18.38 5.08
N SER A 183 -6.87 -19.43 5.83
CA SER A 183 -7.05 -20.80 5.37
C SER A 183 -7.27 -21.76 6.53
N GLY A 184 -7.94 -22.88 6.25
CA GLY A 184 -8.17 -23.93 7.23
C GLY A 184 -9.22 -23.58 8.27
N GLU A 185 -9.19 -24.33 9.36
CA GLU A 185 -10.16 -24.25 10.46
C GLU A 185 -10.09 -22.92 11.22
N GLN A 186 -8.88 -22.35 11.32
CA GLN A 186 -8.60 -21.07 11.99
C GLN A 186 -9.00 -19.83 11.16
N ALA A 187 -9.55 -20.00 9.96
CA ALA A 187 -9.94 -18.87 9.14
C ALA A 187 -11.20 -18.18 9.72
N PRO A 188 -11.26 -16.83 9.76
CA PRO A 188 -12.43 -16.10 10.26
C PRO A 188 -13.73 -16.55 9.59
N LYS A 189 -14.82 -16.63 10.36
CA LYS A 189 -16.14 -16.98 9.85
C LYS A 189 -17.12 -15.83 10.00
N SER A 190 -17.47 -15.44 11.21
CA SER A 190 -18.42 -14.37 11.47
C SER A 190 -17.70 -13.06 11.75
N ILE A 191 -17.94 -12.06 10.91
CA ILE A 191 -17.25 -10.77 10.96
C ILE A 191 -18.27 -9.63 11.05
N LYS A 192 -18.05 -8.69 11.98
CA LYS A 192 -18.80 -7.43 12.06
C LYS A 192 -17.90 -6.24 11.76
N LEU A 193 -18.40 -5.32 10.95
CA LEU A 193 -17.71 -4.10 10.56
C LEU A 193 -18.36 -2.87 11.18
N PHE A 194 -17.55 -2.00 11.79
CA PHE A 194 -17.99 -0.72 12.33
C PHE A 194 -17.17 0.42 11.74
N VAL A 195 -17.83 1.35 11.05
CA VAL A 195 -17.17 2.51 10.43
C VAL A 195 -17.02 3.62 11.46
N ASN A 196 -15.81 4.19 11.56
CA ASN A 196 -15.47 5.34 12.39
C ASN A 196 -15.73 5.14 13.89
N ARG A 197 -15.53 3.92 14.39
CA ARG A 197 -15.78 3.54 15.79
C ARG A 197 -14.59 2.75 16.34
N THR A 198 -13.65 3.40 17.00
CA THR A 198 -12.46 2.75 17.63
C THR A 198 -12.66 2.46 19.12
N ASP A 199 -13.85 2.74 19.64
CA ASP A 199 -14.26 2.57 21.03
C ASP A 199 -14.93 1.22 21.30
N VAL A 200 -15.03 0.36 20.27
CA VAL A 200 -15.77 -0.90 20.34
C VAL A 200 -14.90 -1.99 20.97
N GLY A 201 -15.22 -2.39 22.20
CA GLY A 201 -14.67 -3.60 22.82
C GLY A 201 -15.48 -4.85 22.47
N PHE A 202 -15.11 -6.00 23.04
CA PHE A 202 -15.78 -7.29 22.82
C PHE A 202 -17.27 -7.26 23.23
N ASP A 203 -17.58 -6.76 24.43
CA ASP A 203 -18.96 -6.64 24.93
C ASP A 203 -19.85 -5.78 23.99
N ASP A 204 -19.28 -4.68 23.48
CA ASP A 204 -19.97 -3.80 22.54
C ASP A 204 -20.13 -4.47 21.17
N ALA A 205 -19.10 -5.16 20.68
CA ALA A 205 -19.10 -5.78 19.35
C ALA A 205 -20.15 -6.90 19.23
N GLU A 206 -20.38 -7.67 20.30
CA GLU A 206 -21.38 -8.72 20.33
C GLU A 206 -22.81 -8.17 20.21
N SER A 207 -23.09 -7.06 20.89
CA SER A 207 -24.45 -6.52 21.05
C SER A 207 -24.81 -5.37 20.10
N ALA A 208 -23.83 -4.59 19.65
CA ALA A 208 -24.06 -3.42 18.81
C ALA A 208 -24.46 -3.79 17.37
N GLU A 209 -25.26 -2.91 16.75
CA GLU A 209 -25.59 -3.01 15.34
C GLU A 209 -24.36 -2.67 14.48
N ALA A 210 -23.87 -3.66 13.73
CA ALA A 210 -22.77 -3.45 12.81
C ALA A 210 -23.18 -2.60 11.60
N THR A 211 -22.23 -1.86 11.04
CA THR A 211 -22.42 -1.19 9.74
C THR A 211 -22.70 -2.23 8.66
N GLN A 212 -22.01 -3.37 8.74
CA GLN A 212 -22.26 -4.57 7.94
C GLN A 212 -21.76 -5.80 8.69
N GLU A 213 -22.53 -6.88 8.64
CA GLU A 213 -22.13 -8.22 9.07
C GLU A 213 -21.77 -9.05 7.83
N ILE A 214 -20.77 -9.91 7.98
CA ILE A 214 -20.21 -10.76 6.93
C ILE A 214 -20.09 -12.17 7.48
N GLU A 215 -20.56 -13.14 6.70
CA GLU A 215 -20.34 -14.56 6.97
C GLU A 215 -19.40 -15.10 5.89
N MET A 216 -18.20 -15.49 6.31
CA MET A 216 -17.16 -16.07 5.48
C MET A 216 -17.38 -17.59 5.37
N SER A 217 -16.90 -18.18 4.29
CA SER A 217 -16.98 -19.63 4.05
C SER A 217 -15.77 -20.09 3.24
N ASN A 218 -15.57 -21.41 3.19
CA ASN A 218 -14.51 -22.01 2.37
C ASN A 218 -14.58 -21.54 0.90
N ASP A 219 -15.78 -21.45 0.31
CA ASP A 219 -15.97 -20.95 -1.07
C ASP A 219 -15.51 -19.50 -1.26
N VAL A 220 -15.71 -18.64 -0.24
CA VAL A 220 -15.24 -17.25 -0.27
C VAL A 220 -13.71 -17.22 -0.25
N TYR A 221 -13.07 -18.01 0.61
CA TYR A 221 -11.61 -18.09 0.69
C TYR A 221 -10.97 -18.71 -0.56
N GLU A 222 -11.57 -19.78 -1.11
CA GLU A 222 -11.14 -20.40 -2.38
C GLU A 222 -11.22 -19.42 -3.57
N LYS A 223 -12.12 -18.43 -3.51
CA LYS A 223 -12.24 -17.34 -4.48
C LYS A 223 -11.39 -16.11 -4.14
N GLY A 224 -10.45 -16.24 -3.20
CA GLY A 224 -9.49 -15.19 -2.85
C GLY A 224 -9.90 -14.31 -1.67
N GLY A 225 -10.97 -14.64 -0.95
CA GLY A 225 -11.31 -13.99 0.32
C GLY A 225 -11.87 -12.57 0.19
N VAL A 226 -12.35 -12.19 -1.00
CA VAL A 226 -12.87 -10.84 -1.25
C VAL A 226 -14.35 -10.75 -0.91
N VAL A 227 -14.71 -9.74 -0.11
CA VAL A 227 -16.09 -9.45 0.28
C VAL A 227 -16.50 -8.06 -0.17
N ASN A 228 -17.58 -7.98 -0.94
CA ASN A 228 -18.17 -6.72 -1.33
C ASN A 228 -18.92 -6.07 -0.17
N LEU A 229 -18.65 -4.79 0.04
CA LEU A 229 -19.33 -4.00 1.05
C LEU A 229 -20.54 -3.30 0.44
N ARG A 230 -21.50 -2.92 1.30
CA ARG A 230 -22.60 -2.02 0.96
C ARG A 230 -22.05 -0.61 0.78
N TYR A 231 -21.38 -0.35 -0.35
CA TYR A 231 -20.63 0.88 -0.66
C TYR A 231 -21.26 2.18 -0.15
N VAL A 232 -22.59 2.31 -0.23
CA VAL A 232 -23.36 3.46 0.28
C VAL A 232 -23.16 3.75 1.78
N ARG A 233 -22.84 2.74 2.60
CA ARG A 233 -22.54 2.86 4.03
C ARG A 233 -21.06 3.16 4.31
N PHE A 234 -20.19 3.01 3.30
CA PHE A 234 -18.73 3.12 3.42
C PHE A 234 -18.17 4.25 2.56
N GLN A 235 -18.87 5.39 2.50
CA GLN A 235 -18.50 6.56 1.68
C GLN A 235 -17.48 7.51 2.31
N ASN A 236 -17.22 7.40 3.61
CA ASN A 236 -16.35 8.31 4.35
C ASN A 236 -15.75 7.61 5.57
N VAL A 237 -14.82 6.70 5.30
CA VAL A 237 -14.19 5.84 6.32
C VAL A 237 -12.84 6.46 6.69
N ASN A 238 -12.68 6.87 7.94
CA ASN A 238 -11.42 7.33 8.54
C ASN A 238 -10.81 6.26 9.44
N SER A 239 -11.66 5.43 10.05
CA SER A 239 -11.27 4.19 10.69
C SER A 239 -12.31 3.09 10.43
N LEU A 240 -11.85 1.84 10.48
CA LEU A 240 -12.69 0.66 10.38
C LEU A 240 -12.34 -0.27 11.53
N THR A 241 -13.34 -0.66 12.31
CA THR A 241 -13.21 -1.73 13.28
C THR A 241 -13.76 -3.01 12.69
N ILE A 242 -12.96 -4.07 12.74
CA ILE A 242 -13.28 -5.41 12.26
C ILE A 242 -13.29 -6.33 13.47
N PHE A 243 -14.47 -6.77 13.87
CA PHE A 243 -14.63 -7.79 14.90
C PHE A 243 -14.77 -9.15 14.24
N VAL A 244 -13.88 -10.07 14.56
CA VAL A 244 -14.00 -11.50 14.23
C VAL A 244 -14.54 -12.21 15.46
N ALA A 245 -15.70 -12.85 15.33
CA ALA A 245 -16.40 -13.47 16.44
C ALA A 245 -16.12 -14.97 16.57
N ASP A 246 -15.89 -15.65 15.44
CA ASP A 246 -15.57 -17.09 15.39
C ASP A 246 -14.77 -17.43 14.11
N ASN A 247 -14.28 -18.67 14.04
CA ASN A 247 -13.59 -19.23 12.88
C ASN A 247 -14.39 -20.37 12.22
N LEU A 248 -13.88 -20.91 11.11
CA LEU A 248 -14.61 -21.90 10.30
C LEU A 248 -14.67 -23.30 10.93
N GLY A 249 -13.69 -23.67 11.74
CA GLY A 249 -13.53 -25.03 12.25
C GLY A 249 -13.81 -25.21 13.74
N ASP A 250 -14.34 -24.19 14.42
CA ASP A 250 -14.47 -24.15 15.88
C ASP A 250 -13.10 -24.38 16.59
N ASP A 251 -12.01 -23.89 15.99
CA ASP A 251 -10.66 -23.91 16.58
C ASP A 251 -10.57 -22.87 17.70
N ASP A 252 -9.63 -23.03 18.64
CA ASP A 252 -9.45 -22.10 19.75
C ASP A 252 -8.83 -20.77 19.30
N VAL A 253 -8.29 -20.71 18.07
CA VAL A 253 -7.51 -19.58 17.57
C VAL A 253 -7.95 -19.19 16.16
N THR A 254 -7.96 -17.88 15.90
CA THR A 254 -8.16 -17.32 14.56
C THR A 254 -6.84 -16.85 13.97
N SER A 255 -6.59 -17.16 12.69
CA SER A 255 -5.41 -16.72 11.95
C SER A 255 -5.75 -16.02 10.64
N ILE A 256 -5.13 -14.86 10.40
CA ILE A 256 -5.26 -14.07 9.17
C ILE A 256 -3.87 -13.87 8.59
N THR A 257 -3.71 -14.15 7.30
CA THR A 257 -2.42 -13.97 6.59
C THR A 257 -2.35 -12.65 5.83
N GLN A 258 -3.49 -12.10 5.42
CA GLN A 258 -3.52 -10.85 4.70
C GLN A 258 -4.85 -10.14 4.84
N LEU A 259 -4.80 -8.82 4.96
CA LEU A 259 -5.95 -7.91 4.96
C LEU A 259 -5.67 -6.76 3.99
N ALA A 260 -6.57 -6.58 3.03
CA ALA A 260 -6.51 -5.46 2.10
C ALA A 260 -7.84 -4.70 2.01
N PHE A 261 -7.73 -3.42 1.72
CA PHE A 261 -8.85 -2.48 1.62
C PHE A 261 -8.99 -2.00 0.18
N ILE A 262 -10.10 -2.30 -0.48
CA ILE A 262 -10.26 -1.99 -1.90
C ILE A 262 -11.32 -0.91 -2.08
N GLY A 263 -10.97 0.16 -2.81
CA GLY A 263 -11.91 1.25 -3.02
C GLY A 263 -11.29 2.46 -3.70
N THR A 264 -11.65 3.65 -3.22
CA THR A 264 -11.13 4.92 -3.71
C THR A 264 -10.77 5.83 -2.56
N ALA A 265 -9.57 6.40 -2.59
CA ALA A 265 -9.14 7.38 -1.62
C ALA A 265 -9.88 8.71 -1.84
N ILE A 266 -10.34 9.37 -0.77
CA ILE A 266 -10.92 10.71 -0.87
C ILE A 266 -9.74 11.67 -0.79
N ASN A 267 -9.33 12.22 -1.93
CA ASN A 267 -8.33 13.26 -1.94
C ASN A 267 -8.92 14.50 -1.25
N GLY A 268 -8.38 14.86 -0.09
CA GLY A 268 -8.55 16.22 0.43
C GLY A 268 -8.03 17.17 -0.66
N ALA A 269 -8.89 18.08 -1.13
CA ALA A 269 -8.66 19.01 -2.24
C ALA A 269 -7.18 19.20 -2.62
N ASN A 270 -6.81 18.69 -3.80
CA ASN A 270 -5.57 19.13 -4.44
C ASN A 270 -5.68 20.64 -4.68
N VAL A 271 -4.69 21.39 -4.20
CA VAL A 271 -4.54 22.85 -4.37
C VAL A 271 -4.42 23.26 -5.86
N SER A 272 -4.36 22.29 -6.79
CA SER A 272 -4.37 22.52 -8.24
C SER A 272 -5.75 22.75 -8.85
N ASP A 273 -6.86 22.46 -8.15
CA ASP A 273 -8.22 22.67 -8.69
C ASP A 273 -8.80 24.06 -8.37
N ILE A 274 -8.00 24.94 -7.75
CA ILE A 274 -8.36 26.34 -7.51
C ILE A 274 -7.48 27.22 -8.41
N LYS A 275 -7.89 27.35 -9.68
CA LYS A 275 -7.80 28.57 -10.53
C LYS A 275 -8.07 28.22 -12.01
N GLN A 276 -9.30 28.47 -12.45
CA GLN A 276 -9.64 29.38 -13.56
C GLN A 276 -11.15 29.33 -13.81
N ASP A 277 -11.90 29.97 -12.92
CA ASP A 277 -13.17 30.60 -13.28
C ASP A 277 -13.01 32.08 -12.94
N ASP A 278 -12.33 32.80 -13.83
CA ASP A 278 -12.37 34.26 -13.83
C ASP A 278 -12.01 34.76 -15.24
N HIS A 279 -12.99 34.69 -16.15
CA HIS A 279 -13.16 35.65 -17.25
C HIS A 279 -14.57 35.50 -17.84
N SER A 280 -15.55 36.09 -17.16
CA SER A 280 -16.71 36.67 -17.82
C SER A 280 -17.25 37.84 -17.01
N HIS A 281 -16.77 39.04 -17.34
CA HIS A 281 -17.56 40.27 -17.59
C HIS A 281 -16.64 41.46 -17.87
#